data_AF-A0AAW8HV83-F1
#
_entry.id   AF-A0AAW8HV83-F1
#
_cell.length_a   1.000
_cell.length_b   1.000
_cell.length_c   1.000
_cell.angle_alpha   90.00
_cell.angle_beta   90.00
_cell.angle_gamma   90.00
#
_symmetry.space_group_name_H-M   'P 1'
#
loop_
_entity.id
_entity.type
_entity.pdbx_description
1 polymer ?
#
loop_
_entity_poly.entity_id
_entity_poly.type
_entity_poly.pdbx_seq_one_letter_code
_entity_poly.pdbx_strand_id
1 'polypeptide(L)'
;MGYFYSKKTGGFYHDSMRHDYTQWPDNAVQITDEEHRKLLSGQSKGKIITYDNHGYPVLSDPPAPSQENLIEKARKMKNQLMAEVNSIILPLQDAMDLDIATDGEREQLLTWKKYRVLLNRVNISTTPNINWPTKPNI
;
A
#
# COMPACT_ATOMS: atom_id res chain seq x y z
N MET A 1 1.89 38.44 -5.77
CA MET A 1 1.34 37.50 -4.77
C MET A 1 1.97 36.15 -5.01
N GLY A 2 2.32 35.42 -3.96
CA GLY A 2 2.91 34.08 -4.08
C GLY A 2 2.65 33.25 -2.83
N TYR A 3 3.25 32.07 -2.78
CA TYR A 3 3.16 31.19 -1.63
C TYR A 3 4.38 31.35 -0.73
N PHE A 4 4.19 31.00 0.53
CA PHE A 4 5.26 30.84 1.50
C PHE A 4 5.15 29.45 2.09
N TYR A 5 6.29 28.81 2.35
CA TYR A 5 6.35 27.48 2.95
C TYR A 5 7.02 27.56 4.31
N SER A 6 6.42 26.99 5.34
CA SER A 6 7.04 26.87 6.66
C SER A 6 7.46 25.44 6.94
N LYS A 7 8.77 25.20 7.07
CA LYS A 7 9.31 23.90 7.52
C LYS A 7 8.86 23.48 8.93
N LYS A 8 8.34 24.42 9.73
CA LYS A 8 7.90 24.17 11.12
C LYS A 8 6.53 23.54 11.15
N THR A 9 5.63 23.98 10.28
CA THR A 9 4.27 23.45 10.17
C THR A 9 4.12 22.46 9.02
N GLY A 10 5.09 22.42 8.08
CA GLY A 10 5.00 21.68 6.82
C GLY A 10 3.96 22.26 5.86
N GLY A 11 3.45 23.46 6.12
CA GLY A 11 2.32 24.06 5.41
C GLY A 11 2.72 25.12 4.39
N PHE A 12 1.85 25.31 3.39
CA PHE A 12 1.89 26.43 2.44
C PHE A 12 0.91 27.53 2.87
N TYR A 13 1.34 28.78 2.77
CA TYR A 13 0.62 29.98 3.16
C TYR A 13 0.58 30.92 1.96
N HIS A 14 -0.61 31.25 1.48
CA HIS A 14 -0.73 32.20 0.38
C HIS A 14 -0.65 33.63 0.92
N ASP A 15 0.13 34.50 0.27
CA ASP A 15 0.35 35.86 0.73
C ASP A 15 -0.94 36.69 0.86
N SER A 16 -1.95 36.40 0.03
CA SER A 16 -3.26 37.08 0.13
C SER A 16 -4.00 36.82 1.44
N MET A 17 -3.71 35.70 2.10
CA MET A 17 -4.35 35.30 3.36
C MET A 17 -3.55 35.79 4.57
N ARG A 18 -2.49 36.57 4.38
CA ARG A 18 -1.61 37.04 5.48
C ARG A 18 -2.37 37.73 6.60
N HIS A 19 -3.39 38.52 6.27
CA HIS A 19 -4.23 39.23 7.24
C HIS A 19 -5.22 38.31 7.98
N ASP A 20 -5.48 37.11 7.44
CA ASP A 20 -6.40 36.13 8.04
C ASP A 20 -5.71 35.27 9.10
N TYR A 21 -4.37 35.25 9.12
CA TYR A 21 -3.59 34.47 10.08
C TYR A 21 -3.28 35.30 11.33
N THR A 22 -3.69 34.80 12.50
CA THR A 22 -3.32 35.37 13.81
C THR A 22 -1.81 35.35 14.04
N GLN A 23 -1.10 34.38 13.47
CA GLN A 23 0.36 34.29 13.51
C GLN A 23 0.92 33.80 12.18
N TRP A 24 1.71 34.66 11.53
CA TRP A 24 2.48 34.28 10.36
C TRP A 24 3.76 33.53 10.80
N PRO A 25 4.15 32.41 10.14
CA PRO A 25 5.37 31.72 10.55
C PRO A 25 6.63 32.54 10.21
N ASP A 26 7.45 32.85 11.21
CA ASP A 26 8.70 33.62 11.04
C ASP A 26 9.73 32.93 10.14
N ASN A 27 9.63 31.60 10.04
CA ASN A 27 10.50 30.75 9.24
C ASN A 27 9.95 30.44 7.84
N ALA A 28 8.91 31.15 7.41
CA ALA A 28 8.29 30.91 6.12
C ALA A 28 9.18 31.46 4.99
N VAL A 29 9.58 30.59 4.07
CA VAL A 29 10.35 30.98 2.87
C VAL A 29 9.41 31.19 1.70
N GLN A 30 9.65 32.23 0.90
CA GLN A 30 8.82 32.52 -0.27
C GLN A 30 9.09 31.50 -1.37
N ILE A 31 8.03 31.04 -2.04
CA ILE A 31 8.09 30.20 -3.24
C ILE A 31 7.16 30.77 -4.32
N THR A 32 7.47 30.46 -5.56
CA THR A 32 6.65 30.82 -6.72
C THR A 32 5.41 29.91 -6.81
N ASP A 33 4.38 30.39 -7.52
CA ASP A 33 3.20 29.57 -7.84
C ASP A 33 3.56 28.34 -8.68
N GLU A 34 4.61 28.43 -9.51
CA GLU A 34 5.09 27.30 -10.29
C GLU A 34 5.73 26.23 -9.40
N GLU A 35 6.58 26.61 -8.45
CA GLU A 35 7.16 25.68 -7.48
C GLU A 35 6.07 25.02 -6.63
N HIS A 36 5.13 25.81 -6.10
CA HIS A 36 3.99 25.28 -5.36
C HIS A 36 3.19 24.26 -6.19
N ARG A 37 2.87 24.56 -7.45
CA ARG A 37 2.19 23.61 -8.35
C ARG A 37 3.02 22.36 -8.64
N LYS A 38 4.33 22.49 -8.83
CA LYS A 38 5.24 21.34 -9.04
C LYS A 38 5.25 20.43 -7.80
N LEU A 39 5.29 21.01 -6.60
CA LEU A 39 5.25 20.27 -5.34
C LEU A 39 3.92 19.52 -5.17
N LEU A 40 2.78 20.17 -5.39
CA LEU A 40 1.47 19.50 -5.33
C LEU A 40 1.30 18.43 -6.41
N SER A 41 1.81 18.66 -7.62
CA SER A 41 1.85 17.67 -8.71
C SER A 41 2.74 16.47 -8.36
N GLY A 42 3.84 16.69 -7.64
CA GLY A 42 4.69 15.61 -7.14
C GLY A 42 4.01 14.81 -6.03
N GLN A 43 3.33 15.50 -5.11
CA GLN A 43 2.58 14.88 -4.03
C GLN A 43 1.46 13.98 -4.55
N SER A 44 0.72 14.42 -5.58
CA SER A 44 -0.32 13.60 -6.23
C SER A 44 0.25 12.37 -6.97
N LYS A 45 1.55 12.37 -7.26
CA LYS A 45 2.29 11.23 -7.83
C LYS A 45 2.94 10.34 -6.75
N GLY A 46 2.61 10.56 -5.47
CA GLY A 46 3.05 9.72 -4.35
C GLY A 46 4.39 10.11 -3.72
N LYS A 47 4.97 11.24 -4.12
CA LYS A 47 6.11 11.82 -3.39
C LYS A 47 5.64 12.54 -2.13
N ILE A 48 6.56 12.78 -1.21
CA ILE A 48 6.31 13.60 -0.03
C ILE A 48 7.03 14.94 -0.17
N ILE A 49 6.43 15.99 0.39
CA ILE A 49 7.05 17.32 0.46
C ILE A 49 7.82 17.37 1.77
N THR A 50 9.14 17.54 1.66
CA THR A 50 10.07 17.74 2.77
C THR A 50 10.70 19.12 2.63
N TYR A 51 11.87 19.35 3.23
CA TYR A 51 12.61 20.60 3.06
C TYR A 51 14.12 20.34 2.95
N ASP A 52 14.81 21.21 2.21
CA ASP A 52 16.26 21.20 2.11
C ASP A 52 16.94 21.87 3.31
N ASN A 53 18.27 21.98 3.27
CA ASN A 53 19.06 22.62 4.33
C ASN A 53 18.77 24.12 4.49
N HIS A 54 18.17 24.76 3.48
CA HIS A 54 17.79 26.17 3.48
C HIS A 54 16.32 26.38 3.90
N GLY A 55 15.56 25.29 4.09
CA GLY A 55 14.15 25.33 4.46
C GLY A 55 13.18 25.44 3.29
N TYR A 56 13.66 25.34 2.05
CA TYR A 56 12.80 25.31 0.87
C TYR A 56 12.14 23.95 0.71
N PRO A 57 10.86 23.92 0.32
CA PRO A 57 10.14 22.68 0.12
C PRO A 57 10.70 21.93 -1.09
N VAL A 58 10.96 20.63 -0.91
CA VAL A 58 11.47 19.75 -1.99
C VAL A 58 10.67 18.47 -2.02
N LEU A 59 10.60 17.83 -3.19
CA LEU A 59 10.01 16.51 -3.33
C LEU A 59 11.03 15.44 -2.93
N SER A 60 10.62 14.52 -2.07
CA SER A 60 11.38 13.32 -1.73
C SER A 60 10.53 12.08 -1.92
N ASP A 61 11.17 10.94 -2.09
CA ASP A 61 10.44 9.67 -2.04
C ASP A 61 9.99 9.39 -0.61
N PRO A 62 8.80 8.80 -0.42
CA PRO A 62 8.37 8.37 0.90
C PRO A 62 9.37 7.36 1.48
N PRO A 63 9.55 7.31 2.81
CA PRO A 63 10.38 6.29 3.41
C PRO A 63 9.87 4.90 3.01
N ALA A 64 10.80 3.95 2.86
CA ALA A 64 10.43 2.56 2.62
C ALA A 64 9.45 2.09 3.72
N PRO A 65 8.45 1.25 3.38
CA PRO A 65 7.55 0.71 4.39
C PRO A 65 8.30 0.00 5.51
N SER A 66 7.86 0.16 6.75
CA SER A 66 8.42 -0.60 7.88
C SER A 66 8.21 -2.11 7.68
N GLN A 67 9.06 -2.91 8.33
CA GLN A 67 8.94 -4.36 8.28
C GLN A 67 7.56 -4.83 8.78
N GLU A 68 7.02 -4.19 9.82
CA GLU A 68 5.66 -4.45 10.30
C GLU A 68 4.59 -4.18 9.24
N ASN A 69 4.67 -3.04 8.55
CA ASN A 69 3.75 -2.72 7.46
C ASN A 69 3.83 -3.74 6.31
N LEU A 70 5.03 -4.24 6.01
CA LEU A 70 5.22 -5.29 5.02
C LEU A 70 4.64 -6.64 5.46
N ILE A 71 4.76 -6.99 6.75
CA ILE A 71 4.18 -8.22 7.32
C ILE A 71 2.65 -8.15 7.29
N GLU A 72 2.05 -7.01 7.66
CA GLU A 72 0.60 -6.82 7.60
C GLU A 72 0.06 -6.91 6.17
N LYS A 73 0.78 -6.34 5.19
CA LYS A 73 0.43 -6.51 3.77
C LYS A 73 0.48 -7.98 3.34
N ALA A 74 1.54 -8.69 3.69
CA ALA A 74 1.67 -10.11 3.39
C ALA A 74 0.59 -10.96 4.08
N ARG A 75 0.21 -10.63 5.32
CA ARG A 75 -0.89 -11.28 6.05
C ARG A 75 -2.23 -11.09 5.33
N LYS A 76 -2.54 -9.85 4.92
CA LYS A 76 -3.76 -9.55 4.16
C LYS A 76 -3.82 -10.35 2.86
N MET A 77 -2.72 -10.40 2.12
CA MET A 77 -2.63 -11.19 0.89
C MET A 77 -2.84 -12.69 1.15
N LYS A 78 -2.17 -13.27 2.17
CA LYS A 78 -2.37 -14.66 2.58
C LYS A 78 -3.84 -14.95 2.91
N ASN A 79 -4.49 -14.07 3.67
CA ASN A 79 -5.89 -14.23 4.05
C ASN A 79 -6.83 -14.17 2.84
N GLN A 80 -6.57 -13.27 1.88
CA GLN A 80 -7.34 -13.18 0.63
C GLN A 80 -7.21 -14.46 -0.20
N LEU A 81 -5.98 -14.96 -0.39
CA LEU A 81 -5.73 -16.21 -1.11
C LEU A 81 -6.39 -17.40 -0.40
N MET A 82 -6.33 -17.47 0.93
CA MET A 82 -7.00 -18.51 1.70
C MET A 82 -8.53 -18.47 1.54
N ALA A 83 -9.13 -17.28 1.54
CA ALA A 83 -10.57 -17.10 1.34
C ALA A 83 -10.99 -17.55 -0.07
N GLU A 84 -10.24 -17.14 -1.09
CA GLU A 84 -10.46 -17.57 -2.48
C GLU A 84 -10.40 -19.10 -2.59
N VAL A 85 -9.34 -19.73 -2.09
CA VAL A 85 -9.17 -21.18 -2.16
C VAL A 85 -10.28 -21.91 -1.41
N ASN A 86 -10.74 -21.38 -0.27
CA ASN A 86 -11.88 -21.97 0.44
C ASN A 86 -13.17 -21.89 -0.38
N SER A 87 -13.43 -20.78 -1.09
CA SER A 87 -14.62 -20.67 -1.96
C SER A 87 -14.64 -21.68 -3.11
N ILE A 88 -13.48 -22.18 -3.53
CA ILE A 88 -13.36 -23.23 -4.55
C ILE A 88 -13.45 -24.62 -3.94
N ILE A 89 -12.79 -24.84 -2.79
CA ILE A 89 -12.76 -26.16 -2.12
C ILE A 89 -14.14 -26.55 -1.60
N LEU A 90 -14.94 -25.62 -1.08
CA LEU A 90 -16.23 -25.93 -0.46
C LEU A 90 -17.19 -26.68 -1.39
N PRO A 91 -17.55 -26.19 -2.59
CA PRO A 91 -18.47 -26.92 -3.48
C PRO A 91 -17.89 -28.26 -3.96
N LEU A 92 -16.58 -28.35 -4.20
CA LEU A 92 -15.91 -29.59 -4.57
C LEU A 92 -15.94 -30.62 -3.42
N GLN A 93 -15.84 -30.14 -2.18
CA GLN A 93 -15.98 -30.96 -0.98
C GLN A 93 -17.43 -31.42 -0.80
N ASP A 94 -18.42 -30.56 -1.04
CA ASP A 94 -19.83 -30.93 -0.99
C ASP A 94 -20.15 -32.04 -1.99
N ALA A 95 -19.64 -31.95 -3.23
CA ALA A 95 -19.79 -33.00 -4.24
C ALA A 95 -19.15 -34.34 -3.81
N MET A 96 -18.01 -34.28 -3.12
CA MET A 96 -17.35 -35.45 -2.54
C MET A 96 -18.15 -36.07 -1.40
N ASP A 97 -18.67 -35.24 -0.50
CA ASP A 97 -19.40 -35.68 0.69
C ASP A 97 -20.77 -36.27 0.33
N LEU A 98 -21.37 -35.78 -0.77
CA LEU A 98 -22.60 -36.32 -1.36
C LEU A 98 -22.37 -37.52 -2.29
N ASP A 99 -21.12 -37.93 -2.50
CA ASP A 99 -20.70 -39.00 -3.42
C ASP A 99 -21.17 -38.80 -4.88
N ILE A 100 -21.27 -37.55 -5.32
CA ILE A 100 -21.63 -37.17 -6.70
C ILE A 100 -20.48 -36.51 -7.46
N ALA A 101 -19.30 -36.38 -6.85
CA ALA A 101 -18.13 -35.79 -7.48
C ALA A 101 -17.62 -36.61 -8.66
N THR A 102 -17.42 -35.93 -9.79
CA THR A 102 -16.73 -36.43 -10.98
C THR A 102 -15.24 -36.65 -10.71
N ASP A 103 -14.57 -37.46 -11.54
CA ASP A 103 -13.12 -37.67 -11.45
C ASP A 103 -12.34 -36.35 -11.57
N GLY A 104 -12.80 -35.45 -12.44
CA GLY A 104 -12.22 -34.11 -12.59
C GLY A 104 -12.32 -33.27 -11.32
N GLU A 105 -13.49 -33.26 -10.67
CA GLU A 105 -13.67 -32.55 -9.39
C GLU A 105 -12.81 -33.14 -8.27
N ARG A 106 -12.62 -34.46 -8.25
CA ARG A 106 -11.72 -35.15 -7.31
C ARG A 106 -10.27 -34.70 -7.47
N GLU A 107 -9.79 -34.63 -8.71
CA GLU A 107 -8.44 -34.15 -9.03
C GLU A 107 -8.25 -32.65 -8.71
N GLN A 108 -9.24 -31.82 -9.05
CA GLN A 108 -9.24 -30.39 -8.72
C GLN A 108 -9.23 -30.17 -7.20
N LEU A 109 -10.06 -30.89 -6.45
CA LEU A 109 -10.12 -30.79 -4.99
C LEU A 109 -8.77 -31.13 -4.35
N LEU A 110 -8.12 -32.20 -4.81
CA LEU A 110 -6.80 -32.58 -4.33
C LEU A 110 -5.77 -31.49 -4.62
N THR A 111 -5.80 -30.91 -5.82
CA THR A 111 -4.90 -29.85 -6.25
C THR A 111 -5.08 -28.58 -5.42
N TRP A 112 -6.31 -28.12 -5.20
CA TRP A 112 -6.60 -26.96 -4.36
C TRP A 112 -6.27 -27.19 -2.89
N LYS A 113 -6.52 -28.39 -2.34
CA LYS A 113 -6.13 -28.73 -0.97
C LYS A 113 -4.61 -28.67 -0.78
N LYS A 114 -3.83 -29.20 -1.74
CA LYS A 114 -2.37 -29.08 -1.74
C LYS A 114 -1.94 -27.61 -1.73
N TYR A 115 -2.52 -26.80 -2.62
CA TYR A 115 -2.24 -25.37 -2.69
C TYR A 115 -2.59 -24.63 -1.38
N ARG A 116 -3.76 -24.89 -0.79
CA ARG A 116 -4.18 -24.31 0.51
C ARG A 116 -3.18 -24.62 1.62
N VAL A 117 -2.70 -25.87 1.69
CA VAL A 117 -1.71 -26.29 2.68
C VAL A 117 -0.38 -25.57 2.48
N LEU A 118 0.09 -25.45 1.23
CA LEU A 118 1.31 -24.70 0.91
C LEU A 118 1.17 -23.22 1.28
N LEU A 119 0.05 -22.59 0.95
CA LEU A 119 -0.26 -21.22 1.34
C LEU A 119 -0.24 -21.04 2.86
N ASN A 120 -0.86 -21.96 3.60
CA ASN A 120 -0.89 -21.89 5.06
C ASN A 120 0.52 -21.97 5.68
N ARG A 121 1.45 -22.68 5.04
CA ARG A 121 2.84 -22.82 5.49
C ARG A 121 3.73 -21.63 5.13
N VAL A 122 3.28 -20.70 4.29
CA VAL A 122 4.06 -19.50 3.94
C VAL A 122 4.38 -18.70 5.19
N ASN A 123 5.68 -18.49 5.42
CA ASN A 123 6.18 -17.59 6.46
C ASN A 123 6.18 -16.15 5.94
N ILE A 124 5.27 -15.33 6.46
CA ILE A 124 5.12 -13.92 6.05
C ILE A 124 6.16 -12.98 6.68
N SER A 125 6.94 -13.45 7.66
CA SER A 125 7.98 -12.63 8.31
C SER A 125 9.20 -12.38 7.41
N THR A 126 9.35 -13.15 6.32
CA THR A 126 10.46 -13.01 5.35
C THR A 126 10.18 -11.97 4.26
N THR A 127 9.13 -11.17 4.42
CA THR A 127 8.81 -10.05 3.55
C THR A 127 10.00 -9.07 3.41
N PRO A 128 10.24 -8.49 2.21
CA PRO A 128 9.44 -8.59 0.98
C PRO A 128 9.69 -9.87 0.16
N ASN A 129 10.68 -10.69 0.50
CA ASN A 129 11.13 -11.84 -0.28
C ASN A 129 10.38 -13.12 0.09
N ILE A 130 9.05 -13.11 -0.07
CA ILE A 130 8.20 -14.28 0.18
C ILE A 130 8.08 -15.11 -1.10
N ASN A 131 8.37 -16.41 -0.99
CA ASN A 131 8.09 -17.37 -2.07
C ASN A 131 6.65 -17.87 -1.95
N TRP A 132 5.73 -17.24 -2.69
CA TRP A 132 4.32 -17.66 -2.73
C TRP A 132 4.18 -18.93 -3.59
N PRO A 133 3.38 -19.92 -3.16
CA PRO A 133 3.11 -21.06 -4.02
C PRO A 133 2.38 -20.61 -5.29
N THR A 134 2.68 -21.28 -6.40
CA THR A 134 2.01 -21.03 -7.67
C THR A 134 0.56 -21.49 -7.60
N LYS A 135 -0.36 -20.62 -8.04
CA LYS A 135 -1.77 -20.94 -8.13
C LYS A 135 -1.99 -22.07 -9.16
N PRO A 136 -2.81 -23.09 -8.84
CA PRO A 136 -3.19 -24.10 -9.83
C PRO A 136 -3.81 -23.48 -11.08
N ASN A 137 -3.43 -24.00 -12.25
CA ASN A 137 -4.12 -23.77 -13.51
C ASN A 137 -4.81 -25.09 -13.87
N ILE A 138 -6.13 -25.12 -13.73
CA ILE A 138 -7.00 -26.28 -13.90
C ILE A 138 -8.09 -25.95 -14.89
#